data_AF-A0A261RMW1-F1
#
_entry.id   AF-A0A261RMW1-F1
#
_cell.length_a   1.000
_cell.length_b   1.000
_cell.length_c   1.000
_cell.angle_alpha   90.00
_cell.angle_beta   90.00
_cell.angle_gamma   90.00
#
_symmetry.space_group_name_H-M   'P 1'
#
loop_
_entity.id
_entity.type
_entity.pdbx_description
1 polymer ?
#
loop_
_entity_poly.entity_id
_entity_poly.type
_entity_poly.pdbx_seq_one_letter_code
_entity_poly.pdbx_strand_id
1 'polypeptide(L)'
;MSEFVDTPFADLRIPCSHDGRTVLAAIAPLCESMKLDSWAELRRIDSDPDLREMVQTVQDPRRATETATMPIGALTLWLDRLADTHADTNLRHRLAILQFEGFQTLLDHWTMRAESTAQASDAAAAKRQFRRLQAQIASLADALKNSGTPIEQEILRAQLSQLCHFPVLPRASASPVLERFWDTVFGRMMNGAELNHARRSDRFLALNFRHLARELASAPDPIELTPELRNELKKSRHPYFLGVRVVNSRIARKSLRCWVFNLH
;
A
#
# COMPACT_ATOMS: atom_id res chain seq x y z
N MET A 1 -11.68 7.94 17.59
CA MET A 1 -10.50 8.38 18.38
C MET A 1 -9.41 7.36 18.12
N SER A 2 -8.28 7.77 17.57
CA SER A 2 -7.16 6.87 17.26
C SER A 2 -6.43 6.51 18.56
N GLU A 3 -6.59 5.27 19.02
CA GLU A 3 -5.88 4.80 20.21
C GLU A 3 -4.40 4.59 19.88
N PHE A 4 -3.50 5.02 20.77
CA PHE A 4 -2.09 4.68 20.68
C PHE A 4 -1.86 3.22 21.08
N VAL A 5 -1.26 2.48 20.15
CA VAL A 5 -0.87 1.08 20.27
C VAL A 5 0.64 1.01 20.33
N ASP A 6 1.13 0.37 21.38
CA ASP A 6 2.56 0.10 21.53
C ASP A 6 3.00 -0.95 20.51
N THR A 7 3.77 -0.52 19.51
CA THR A 7 4.05 -1.26 18.26
C THR A 7 5.52 -1.68 18.19
N PRO A 8 5.83 -2.95 17.84
CA PRO A 8 7.20 -3.39 17.65
C PRO A 8 7.83 -2.77 16.39
N PHE A 9 9.05 -2.24 16.54
CA PHE A 9 9.85 -1.64 15.47
C PHE A 9 11.30 -2.11 15.63
N ALA A 10 11.60 -3.26 15.02
CA ALA A 10 12.82 -4.04 15.23
C ALA A 10 12.91 -4.46 16.70
N ASP A 11 13.96 -4.05 17.39
CA ASP A 11 14.16 -4.26 18.83
C ASP A 11 13.59 -3.12 19.69
N LEU A 12 12.99 -2.09 19.08
CA LEU A 12 12.30 -1.00 19.77
C LEU A 12 10.80 -1.25 19.88
N ARG A 13 10.17 -0.51 20.78
CA ARG A 13 8.71 -0.36 20.85
C ARG A 13 8.35 1.11 20.74
N ILE A 14 7.52 1.44 19.77
CA ILE A 14 7.11 2.81 19.48
C ILE A 14 5.59 2.93 19.60
N PRO A 15 5.08 3.97 20.27
CA PRO A 15 3.66 4.28 20.23
C PRO A 15 3.27 4.67 18.81
N CYS A 16 2.34 3.92 18.22
CA CYS A 16 1.75 4.24 16.93
C CYS A 16 0.24 4.34 17.04
N SER A 17 -0.38 5.17 16.23
CA SER A 17 -1.83 5.23 16.07
C SER A 17 -2.19 4.99 14.60
N HIS A 18 -3.47 4.79 14.32
CA HIS A 18 -3.97 4.63 12.96
C HIS A 18 -5.03 5.70 12.68
N ASP A 19 -4.88 6.48 11.61
CA ASP A 19 -5.78 7.58 11.26
C ASP A 19 -6.94 7.17 10.33
N GLY A 20 -6.99 5.88 9.98
CA GLY A 20 -7.95 5.31 9.03
C GLY A 20 -7.37 5.13 7.63
N ARG A 21 -6.20 5.70 7.35
CA ARG A 21 -5.47 5.56 6.09
C ARG A 21 -4.10 4.92 6.29
N THR A 22 -3.32 5.41 7.25
CA THR A 22 -1.94 5.01 7.49
C THR A 22 -1.68 4.82 8.99
N VAL A 23 -0.54 4.21 9.29
CA VAL A 23 0.00 4.17 10.65
C VAL A 23 0.80 5.44 10.88
N LEU A 24 0.51 6.12 11.99
CA LEU A 24 1.21 7.28 12.47
C LEU A 24 2.14 6.85 13.61
N ALA A 25 3.44 7.09 13.48
CA ALA A 25 4.44 6.78 14.49
C ALA A 25 4.76 8.03 15.34
N ALA A 26 4.81 7.87 16.65
CA ALA A 26 5.20 8.94 17.57
C ALA A 26 6.71 9.26 17.46
N ILE A 27 7.02 10.53 17.25
CA ILE A 27 8.38 10.98 16.94
C ILE A 27 9.24 11.03 18.22
N ALA A 28 8.78 11.73 19.26
CA ALA A 28 9.56 11.91 20.48
C ALA A 28 9.94 10.59 21.18
N PRO A 29 9.03 9.61 21.37
CA PRO A 29 9.38 8.32 21.96
C PRO A 29 10.40 7.52 21.15
N LEU A 30 10.36 7.65 19.81
CA LEU A 30 11.34 7.02 18.93
C LEU A 30 12.71 7.69 19.06
N CYS A 31 12.77 9.03 19.10
CA CYS A 31 14.00 9.77 19.37
C CYS A 31 14.62 9.36 20.72
N GLU A 32 13.82 9.32 21.78
CA GLU A 32 14.27 8.90 23.12
C GLU A 32 14.84 7.47 23.10
N SER A 33 14.16 6.55 22.42
CA SER A 33 14.61 5.15 22.27
C SER A 33 15.94 5.03 21.51
N MET A 34 16.21 5.98 20.60
CA MET A 34 17.48 6.08 19.86
C MET A 34 18.52 6.95 20.56
N LYS A 35 18.22 7.49 21.75
CA LYS A 35 19.06 8.45 22.50
C LYS A 35 19.35 9.74 21.72
N LEU A 36 18.36 10.20 20.95
CA LEU A 36 18.39 11.47 20.23
C LEU A 36 17.63 12.54 21.01
N ASP A 37 18.01 13.81 20.82
CA ASP A 37 17.27 14.96 21.34
C ASP A 37 16.00 15.18 20.50
N SER A 38 14.85 14.84 21.07
CA SER A 38 13.54 14.96 20.42
C SER A 38 13.22 16.39 19.98
N TRP A 39 13.62 17.41 20.74
CA TRP A 39 13.39 18.81 20.40
C TRP A 39 14.28 19.28 19.26
N ALA A 40 15.54 18.84 19.23
CA ALA A 40 16.43 19.12 18.11
C ALA A 40 15.91 18.49 16.81
N GLU A 41 15.47 17.24 16.86
CA GLU A 41 14.92 16.55 15.69
C GLU A 41 13.59 17.15 15.20
N LEU A 42 12.68 17.50 16.11
CA LEU A 42 11.43 18.18 15.71
C LEU A 42 11.69 19.53 15.04
N ARG A 43 12.69 20.31 15.49
CA ARG A 43 13.09 21.55 14.80
C ARG A 43 13.69 21.31 13.42
N ARG A 44 14.47 20.24 13.26
CA ARG A 44 15.01 19.84 11.95
C ARG A 44 13.88 19.45 11.00
N ILE A 45 12.91 18.69 11.48
CA ILE A 45 11.72 18.29 10.72
C ILE A 45 10.88 19.51 10.32
N ASP A 46 10.69 20.47 11.23
CA ASP A 46 9.93 21.70 10.95
C ASP A 46 10.60 22.57 9.87
N SER A 47 11.93 22.54 9.82
CA SER A 47 12.73 23.23 8.79
C SER A 47 12.75 22.49 7.44
N ASP A 48 12.27 21.26 7.40
CA ASP A 48 12.31 20.39 6.23
C ASP A 48 11.01 20.53 5.42
N PRO A 49 11.05 21.05 4.18
CA PRO A 49 9.85 21.30 3.39
C PRO A 49 9.06 20.04 3.06
N ASP A 50 9.70 18.86 3.04
CA ASP A 50 9.08 17.60 2.64
C ASP A 50 8.51 16.83 3.84
N LEU A 51 9.02 17.09 5.05
CA LEU A 51 8.58 16.42 6.28
C LEU A 51 7.66 17.28 7.16
N ARG A 52 7.80 18.61 7.17
CA ARG A 52 7.03 19.52 8.05
C ARG A 52 5.52 19.32 7.91
N GLU A 53 5.04 19.14 6.67
CA GLU A 53 3.60 19.01 6.37
C GLU A 53 3.07 17.59 6.70
N MET A 54 3.98 16.65 6.95
CA MET A 54 3.63 15.26 7.29
C MET A 54 3.46 15.06 8.80
N VAL A 55 3.89 16.02 9.63
CA VAL A 55 3.76 15.92 11.08
C VAL A 55 2.34 16.27 11.50
N GLN A 56 1.74 15.40 12.30
CA GLN A 56 0.41 15.57 12.87
C GLN A 56 0.47 15.46 14.39
N THR A 57 -0.22 16.36 15.08
CA THR A 57 -0.40 16.26 16.54
C THR A 57 -1.63 15.42 16.84
N VAL A 58 -1.42 14.30 17.53
CA VAL A 58 -2.49 13.40 17.98
C VAL A 58 -2.58 13.48 19.49
N GLN A 59 -3.80 13.66 19.99
CA GLN A 59 -4.08 13.65 21.43
C GLN A 59 -3.82 12.24 21.97
N ASP A 60 -2.89 12.10 22.92
CA ASP A 60 -2.68 10.83 23.62
C ASP A 60 -3.56 10.78 24.88
N PRO A 61 -4.65 9.98 24.89
CA PRO A 61 -5.51 9.87 26.06
C PRO A 61 -4.79 9.28 27.28
N ARG A 62 -3.62 8.63 27.10
CA ARG A 62 -2.84 8.03 28.20
C ARG A 62 -1.84 8.99 28.83
N ARG A 63 -1.37 10.00 28.07
CA ARG A 63 -0.37 10.98 28.55
C ARG A 63 -0.92 12.39 28.78
N ALA A 64 -2.19 12.65 28.44
CA ALA A 64 -2.83 13.97 28.53
C ALA A 64 -2.06 15.08 27.79
N THR A 65 -1.21 14.71 26.83
CA THR A 65 -0.34 15.60 26.07
C THR A 65 -0.48 15.33 24.58
N GLU A 66 -0.40 16.39 23.78
CA GLU A 66 -0.29 16.29 22.33
C GLU A 66 1.03 15.62 21.96
N THR A 67 0.94 14.56 21.16
CA THR A 67 2.12 13.82 20.67
C THR A 67 2.29 14.10 19.18
N ALA A 68 3.46 14.60 18.80
CA ALA A 68 3.83 14.75 17.40
C ALA A 68 4.05 13.36 16.78
N THR A 69 3.34 13.09 15.70
CA THR A 69 3.35 11.82 14.97
C THR A 69 3.58 12.07 13.49
N MET A 70 4.05 11.07 12.76
CA MET A 70 4.17 11.13 11.30
C MET A 70 3.79 9.80 10.65
N PRO A 71 3.25 9.81 9.41
CA PRO A 71 3.01 8.60 8.63
C PRO A 71 4.26 7.74 8.49
N ILE A 72 4.13 6.41 8.46
CA ILE A 72 5.32 5.54 8.30
C ILE A 72 6.08 5.74 6.99
N GLY A 73 5.42 6.27 5.95
CA GLY A 73 6.09 6.69 4.71
C GLY A 73 6.98 7.92 4.93
N ALA A 74 6.50 8.90 5.71
CA ALA A 74 7.33 10.04 6.13
C ALA A 74 8.44 9.61 7.09
N LEU A 75 8.18 8.64 7.97
CA LEU A 75 9.18 8.04 8.86
C LEU A 75 10.34 7.43 8.05
N THR A 76 10.07 6.73 6.95
CA THR A 76 11.18 6.19 6.14
C THR A 76 12.02 7.29 5.49
N LEU A 77 11.41 8.38 5.06
CA LEU A 77 12.15 9.53 4.51
C LEU A 77 12.98 10.23 5.60
N TRP A 78 12.42 10.41 6.80
CA TRP A 78 13.14 11.01 7.91
C TRP A 78 14.33 10.15 8.36
N LEU A 79 14.16 8.83 8.50
CA LEU A 79 15.27 7.93 8.85
C LEU A 79 16.38 7.92 7.79
N ASP A 80 16.03 8.05 6.52
CA ASP A 80 16.99 8.16 5.40
C ASP A 80 17.82 9.44 5.51
N ARG A 81 17.16 10.60 5.69
CA ARG A 81 17.84 11.89 5.90
C ARG A 81 18.67 11.93 7.18
N LEU A 82 18.19 11.29 8.24
CA LEU A 82 18.93 11.19 9.49
C LEU A 82 20.22 10.37 9.32
N ALA A 83 20.17 9.29 8.53
CA ALA A 83 21.35 8.48 8.23
C ALA A 83 22.38 9.24 7.38
N ASP A 84 21.93 10.10 6.46
CA ASP A 84 22.79 10.95 5.63
C ASP A 84 23.47 12.07 6.41
N THR A 85 22.78 12.66 7.39
CA THR A 85 23.23 13.87 8.09
C THR A 85 24.07 13.59 9.34
N HIS A 86 23.91 12.43 9.97
CA HIS A 86 24.64 12.09 11.19
C HIS A 86 26.03 11.49 10.92
N ALA A 87 27.05 12.08 11.55
CA ALA A 87 28.44 11.59 11.47
C ALA A 87 28.69 10.31 12.29
N ASP A 88 27.84 9.99 13.27
CA ASP A 88 28.01 8.82 14.14
C ASP A 88 27.71 7.51 13.39
N THR A 89 28.74 6.70 13.19
CA THR A 89 28.64 5.38 12.55
C THR A 89 27.75 4.41 13.33
N ASN A 90 27.75 4.45 14.66
CA ASN A 90 26.90 3.56 15.45
C ASN A 90 25.42 3.89 15.26
N LEU A 91 25.08 5.18 15.24
CA LEU A 91 23.73 5.63 14.93
C LEU A 91 23.34 5.24 13.50
N ARG A 92 24.22 5.40 12.51
CA ARG A 92 23.91 4.99 11.12
C ARG A 92 23.67 3.48 11.00
N HIS A 93 24.45 2.65 11.68
CA HIS A 93 24.17 1.20 11.76
C HIS A 93 22.83 0.92 12.41
N ARG A 94 22.48 1.65 13.49
CA ARG A 94 21.18 1.54 14.13
C ARG A 94 20.04 1.90 13.19
N LEU A 95 20.15 3.01 12.47
CA LEU A 95 19.15 3.45 11.50
C LEU A 95 18.98 2.43 10.37
N ALA A 96 20.06 1.83 9.89
CA ALA A 96 20.00 0.76 8.89
C ALA A 96 19.20 -0.46 9.38
N ILE A 97 19.39 -0.88 10.65
CA ILE A 97 18.61 -1.96 11.26
C ILE A 97 17.12 -1.58 11.32
N LEU A 98 16.81 -0.36 11.77
CA LEU A 98 15.42 0.11 11.85
C LEU A 98 14.75 0.20 10.47
N GLN A 99 15.48 0.62 9.43
CA GLN A 99 14.95 0.66 8.08
C GLN A 99 14.74 -0.74 7.47
N PHE A 100 15.60 -1.71 7.80
CA PHE A 100 15.54 -3.06 7.24
C PHE A 100 14.54 -3.96 7.97
N GLU A 101 14.56 -3.94 9.31
CA GLU A 101 13.75 -4.80 10.16
C GLU A 101 12.53 -4.09 10.74
N GLY A 102 12.68 -2.81 11.11
CA GLY A 102 11.66 -2.08 11.85
C GLY A 102 10.33 -1.97 11.12
N PHE A 103 10.37 -1.59 9.85
CA PHE A 103 9.14 -1.53 9.06
C PHE A 103 8.53 -2.92 8.82
N GLN A 104 9.33 -3.98 8.77
CA GLN A 104 8.80 -5.33 8.60
C GLN A 104 8.02 -5.77 9.85
N THR A 105 8.58 -5.57 11.05
CA THR A 105 7.91 -5.92 12.31
C THR A 105 6.67 -5.05 12.55
N LEU A 106 6.75 -3.77 12.20
CA LEU A 106 5.62 -2.84 12.31
C LEU A 106 4.46 -3.29 11.41
N LEU A 107 4.74 -3.60 10.14
CA LEU A 107 3.72 -4.03 9.20
C LEU A 107 3.10 -5.36 9.60
N ASP A 108 3.88 -6.31 10.12
CA ASP A 108 3.35 -7.55 10.68
C ASP A 108 2.36 -7.29 11.81
N HIS A 109 2.75 -6.46 12.78
CA HIS A 109 1.92 -6.14 13.92
C HIS A 109 0.59 -5.49 13.51
N TRP A 110 0.65 -4.50 12.62
CA TRP A 110 -0.54 -3.78 12.18
C TRP A 110 -1.41 -4.58 11.23
N THR A 111 -0.84 -5.48 10.43
CA THR A 111 -1.64 -6.40 9.60
C THR A 111 -2.33 -7.45 10.45
N MET A 112 -1.64 -8.10 11.40
CA MET A 112 -2.26 -9.04 12.34
C MET A 112 -3.36 -8.39 13.18
N ARG A 113 -3.19 -7.11 13.56
CA ARG A 113 -4.21 -6.36 14.30
C ARG A 113 -5.43 -6.01 13.43
N ALA A 114 -5.26 -5.87 12.11
CA ALA A 114 -6.33 -5.65 11.16
C ALA A 114 -7.12 -6.94 10.83
N GLU A 115 -6.55 -8.12 11.07
CA GLU A 115 -7.13 -9.44 10.81
C GLU A 115 -8.26 -9.83 11.80
N SER A 116 -9.32 -9.02 11.90
CA SER A 116 -10.57 -9.47 12.54
C SER A 116 -11.48 -10.29 11.60
N THR A 117 -11.13 -10.47 10.33
CA THR A 117 -11.83 -11.37 9.40
C THR A 117 -10.94 -11.67 8.18
N ALA A 118 -10.34 -12.87 8.16
CA ALA A 118 -9.82 -13.58 6.99
C ALA A 118 -8.95 -12.81 5.98
N GLN A 119 -7.60 -12.91 6.05
CA GLN A 119 -6.67 -13.05 4.88
C GLN A 119 -5.19 -12.88 5.28
N ALA A 120 -4.53 -13.97 5.69
CA ALA A 120 -3.07 -13.99 5.92
C ALA A 120 -2.21 -13.75 4.65
N SER A 121 -2.81 -13.80 3.44
CA SER A 121 -2.10 -13.52 2.18
C SER A 121 -1.74 -12.04 1.99
N ASP A 122 -2.37 -11.14 2.76
CA ASP A 122 -2.24 -9.70 2.56
C ASP A 122 -0.98 -9.11 3.22
N ALA A 123 -0.53 -9.66 4.35
CA ALA A 123 0.67 -9.20 5.06
C ALA A 123 1.94 -9.24 4.20
N ALA A 124 2.14 -10.35 3.46
CA ALA A 124 3.28 -10.49 2.55
C ALA A 124 3.20 -9.52 1.36
N ALA A 125 1.98 -9.17 0.91
CA ALA A 125 1.78 -8.17 -0.13
C ALA A 125 2.09 -6.76 0.37
N ALA A 126 1.60 -6.40 1.56
CA ALA A 126 1.88 -5.11 2.22
C ALA A 126 3.38 -4.89 2.41
N LYS A 127 4.11 -5.90 2.91
CA LYS A 127 5.58 -5.85 3.04
C LYS A 127 6.29 -5.61 1.71
N ARG A 128 5.93 -6.34 0.65
CA ARG A 128 6.53 -6.16 -0.68
C ARG A 128 6.24 -4.77 -1.25
N GLN A 129 5.02 -4.28 -1.06
CA GLN A 129 4.63 -2.93 -1.50
C GLN A 129 5.41 -1.85 -0.74
N PHE A 130 5.54 -2.00 0.58
CA PHE A 130 6.29 -1.06 1.39
C PHE A 130 7.78 -1.04 1.03
N ARG A 131 8.41 -2.19 0.78
CA ARG A 131 9.81 -2.22 0.30
C ARG A 131 9.98 -1.50 -1.04
N ARG A 132 9.04 -1.66 -1.97
CA ARG A 132 9.05 -0.91 -3.25
C ARG A 132 8.92 0.59 -3.00
N LEU A 133 8.08 0.98 -2.05
CA LEU A 133 7.94 2.37 -1.65
C LEU A 133 9.22 2.94 -1.03
N GLN A 134 9.87 2.21 -0.12
CA GLN A 134 11.16 2.63 0.44
C GLN A 134 12.19 2.90 -0.66
N ALA A 135 12.29 2.00 -1.65
CA ALA A 135 13.18 2.18 -2.79
C ALA A 135 12.80 3.39 -3.66
N GLN A 136 11.50 3.66 -3.87
CA GLN A 136 11.02 4.83 -4.61
C GLN A 136 11.30 6.13 -3.85
N ILE A 137 11.09 6.16 -2.53
CA ILE A 137 11.37 7.31 -1.68
C ILE A 137 12.87 7.64 -1.72
N ALA A 138 13.75 6.66 -1.53
CA ALA A 138 15.19 6.85 -1.62
C ALA A 138 15.60 7.40 -2.99
N SER A 139 15.09 6.79 -4.07
CA SER A 139 15.39 7.25 -5.44
C SER A 139 14.90 8.69 -5.72
N LEU A 140 13.74 9.08 -5.22
CA LEU A 140 13.22 10.44 -5.39
C LEU A 140 13.95 11.45 -4.51
N ALA A 141 14.34 11.05 -3.29
CA ALA A 141 15.16 11.87 -2.41
C ALA A 141 16.52 12.17 -3.04
N ASP A 142 17.17 11.16 -3.64
CA ASP A 142 18.43 11.35 -4.37
C ASP A 142 18.27 12.15 -5.66
N ALA A 143 17.17 11.95 -6.40
CA ALA A 143 16.86 12.79 -7.57
C ALA A 143 16.66 14.26 -7.16
N LEU A 144 16.00 14.51 -6.02
CA LEU A 144 15.78 15.86 -5.50
C LEU A 144 17.11 16.56 -5.18
N LYS A 145 18.08 15.86 -4.56
CA LYS A 145 19.43 16.39 -4.28
C LYS A 145 20.18 16.81 -5.55
N ASN A 146 19.97 16.08 -6.65
CA ASN A 146 20.72 16.26 -7.90
C ASN A 146 19.97 17.09 -8.97
N SER A 147 18.72 17.48 -8.70
CA SER A 147 17.87 18.21 -9.64
C SER A 147 18.35 19.65 -9.86
N GLY A 148 18.42 20.06 -11.13
CA GLY A 148 19.00 21.34 -11.53
C GLY A 148 18.01 22.49 -11.66
N THR A 149 16.69 22.20 -11.68
CA THR A 149 15.66 23.21 -11.93
C THR A 149 14.57 23.23 -10.85
N PRO A 150 13.99 24.41 -10.55
CA PRO A 150 12.94 24.53 -9.53
C PRO A 150 11.65 23.79 -9.91
N ILE A 151 11.34 23.67 -11.19
CA ILE A 151 10.15 22.95 -11.67
C ILE A 151 10.30 21.44 -11.46
N GLU A 152 11.48 20.89 -11.77
CA GLU A 152 11.79 19.49 -11.53
C GLU A 152 11.74 19.17 -10.03
N GLN A 153 12.29 20.05 -9.19
CA GLN A 153 12.19 19.93 -7.73
C GLN A 153 10.73 19.87 -7.27
N GLU A 154 9.88 20.76 -7.74
CA GLU A 154 8.47 20.80 -7.33
C GLU A 154 7.73 19.50 -7.73
N ILE A 155 7.99 18.99 -8.94
CA ILE A 155 7.41 17.71 -9.40
C ILE A 155 7.87 16.55 -8.51
N LEU A 156 9.17 16.48 -8.20
CA LEU A 156 9.73 15.43 -7.36
C LEU A 156 9.18 15.51 -5.93
N ARG A 157 9.04 16.70 -5.36
CA ARG A 157 8.43 16.92 -4.04
C ARG A 157 6.96 16.49 -4.00
N ALA A 158 6.19 16.83 -5.02
CA ALA A 158 4.80 16.39 -5.13
C ALA A 158 4.69 14.86 -5.18
N GLN A 159 5.56 14.18 -5.92
CA GLN A 159 5.62 12.71 -5.96
C GLN A 159 6.05 12.11 -4.62
N LEU A 160 7.07 12.69 -3.98
CA LEU A 160 7.57 12.25 -2.68
C LEU A 160 6.49 12.37 -1.59
N SER A 161 5.80 13.51 -1.52
CA SER A 161 4.68 13.74 -0.60
C SER A 161 3.56 12.71 -0.78
N GLN A 162 3.24 12.31 -2.02
CA GLN A 162 2.24 11.25 -2.27
C GLN A 162 2.67 9.89 -1.72
N LEU A 163 3.97 9.55 -1.79
CA LEU A 163 4.49 8.31 -1.23
C LEU A 163 4.51 8.34 0.30
N CYS A 164 4.80 9.48 0.93
CA CYS A 164 4.78 9.60 2.39
C CYS A 164 3.43 9.23 3.01
N HIS A 165 2.32 9.42 2.28
CA HIS A 165 0.97 9.05 2.71
C HIS A 165 0.56 7.61 2.36
N PHE A 166 1.52 6.68 2.35
CA PHE A 166 1.28 5.28 2.04
C PHE A 166 0.22 4.67 2.96
N PRO A 167 -0.82 4.01 2.41
CA PRO A 167 -1.81 3.36 3.23
C PRO A 167 -1.24 2.08 3.86
N VAL A 168 -1.44 1.91 5.17
CA VAL A 168 -0.89 0.77 5.95
C VAL A 168 -1.93 -0.28 6.27
N LEU A 169 -3.18 -0.02 5.92
CA LEU A 169 -4.09 -1.09 5.57
C LEU A 169 -3.70 -1.58 4.17
N PRO A 170 -3.92 -2.86 3.85
CA PRO A 170 -4.06 -3.23 2.47
C PRO A 170 -4.98 -2.20 1.84
N ARG A 171 -4.56 -1.56 0.74
CA ARG A 171 -5.50 -0.87 -0.15
C ARG A 171 -6.66 -1.84 -0.28
N ALA A 172 -7.83 -1.47 0.26
CA ALA A 172 -8.97 -2.38 0.48
C ALA A 172 -8.84 -3.51 -0.52
N SER A 173 -8.44 -4.69 -0.01
CA SER A 173 -8.38 -5.90 -0.80
C SER A 173 -9.65 -5.89 -1.64
N ALA A 174 -9.49 -6.17 -2.94
CA ALA A 174 -10.54 -6.08 -3.95
C ALA A 174 -11.91 -6.24 -3.27
N SER A 175 -12.76 -5.20 -3.29
CA SER A 175 -14.06 -5.14 -2.58
C SER A 175 -14.60 -6.54 -2.30
N PRO A 176 -15.10 -6.93 -1.10
CA PRO A 176 -15.52 -8.31 -0.84
C PRO A 176 -16.42 -8.92 -1.95
N VAL A 177 -17.17 -8.06 -2.66
CA VAL A 177 -17.92 -8.39 -3.88
C VAL A 177 -17.03 -8.80 -5.06
N LEU A 178 -15.95 -8.06 -5.33
CA LEU A 178 -14.92 -8.31 -6.33
C LEU A 178 -14.09 -9.57 -6.01
N GLU A 179 -13.74 -9.83 -4.75
CA GLU A 179 -13.11 -11.09 -4.32
C GLU A 179 -14.03 -12.29 -4.59
N ARG A 180 -15.26 -12.25 -4.07
CA ARG A 180 -16.26 -13.30 -4.31
C ARG A 180 -16.49 -13.52 -5.80
N PHE A 181 -16.51 -12.45 -6.60
CA PHE A 181 -16.61 -12.54 -8.05
C PHE A 181 -15.44 -13.30 -8.67
N TRP A 182 -14.19 -12.93 -8.34
CA TRP A 182 -13.02 -13.57 -8.91
C TRP A 182 -12.87 -15.02 -8.47
N ASP A 183 -13.14 -15.34 -7.20
CA ASP A 183 -13.14 -16.70 -6.69
C ASP A 183 -14.13 -17.59 -7.44
N THR A 184 -15.33 -17.06 -7.70
CA THR A 184 -16.35 -17.79 -8.46
C THR A 184 -15.93 -18.01 -9.90
N VAL A 185 -15.40 -16.97 -10.58
CA VAL A 185 -14.94 -17.07 -11.96
C VAL A 185 -13.78 -18.06 -12.10
N PHE A 186 -12.77 -17.96 -11.23
CA PHE A 186 -11.62 -18.87 -11.27
C PHE A 186 -12.00 -20.28 -10.83
N GLY A 187 -12.83 -20.44 -9.80
CA GLY A 187 -13.35 -21.75 -9.40
C GLY A 187 -14.09 -22.45 -10.53
N ARG A 188 -14.91 -21.72 -11.30
CA ARG A 188 -15.56 -22.26 -12.50
C ARG A 188 -14.56 -22.66 -13.59
N MET A 189 -13.56 -21.83 -13.87
CA MET A 189 -12.53 -22.13 -14.86
C MET A 189 -11.69 -23.36 -14.46
N MET A 190 -11.35 -23.50 -13.17
CA MET A 190 -10.66 -24.67 -12.63
C MET A 190 -11.51 -25.93 -12.75
N ASN A 191 -12.83 -25.80 -12.63
CA ASN A 191 -13.80 -26.88 -12.86
C ASN A 191 -14.15 -27.10 -14.34
N GLY A 192 -13.37 -26.53 -15.27
CA GLY A 192 -13.48 -26.78 -16.72
C GLY A 192 -14.42 -25.85 -17.49
N ALA A 193 -14.99 -24.82 -16.86
CA ALA A 193 -15.82 -23.85 -17.58
C ALA A 193 -14.98 -23.00 -18.54
N GLU A 194 -15.35 -22.99 -19.82
CA GLU A 194 -14.68 -22.17 -20.83
C GLU A 194 -15.11 -20.71 -20.76
N LEU A 195 -14.58 -19.94 -19.81
CA LEU A 195 -14.92 -18.52 -19.64
C LEU A 195 -13.95 -17.57 -20.35
N ASN A 196 -12.70 -17.99 -20.58
CA ASN A 196 -11.67 -17.13 -21.14
C ASN A 196 -11.71 -17.10 -22.69
N HIS A 197 -12.13 -15.97 -23.25
CA HIS A 197 -12.16 -15.74 -24.69
C HIS A 197 -10.79 -15.41 -25.31
N ALA A 198 -9.76 -15.15 -24.50
CA ALA A 198 -8.43 -14.79 -25.00
C ALA A 198 -7.73 -16.00 -25.63
N ARG A 199 -7.06 -15.79 -26.77
CA ARG A 199 -6.23 -16.85 -27.41
C ARG A 199 -4.95 -17.13 -26.61
N ARG A 200 -4.31 -16.08 -26.09
CA ARG A 200 -3.17 -16.15 -25.16
C ARG A 200 -3.69 -16.19 -23.73
N SER A 201 -4.30 -17.34 -23.37
CA SER A 201 -4.99 -17.55 -22.09
C SER A 201 -4.07 -17.62 -20.89
N ASP A 202 -2.77 -17.78 -21.12
CA ASP A 202 -1.69 -17.76 -20.12
C ASP A 202 -1.40 -16.35 -19.59
N ARG A 203 -1.60 -15.32 -20.42
CA ARG A 203 -1.31 -13.92 -20.06
C ARG A 203 -2.54 -13.06 -19.89
N PHE A 204 -3.59 -13.36 -20.65
CA PHE A 204 -4.78 -12.52 -20.71
C PHE A 204 -6.04 -13.30 -20.36
N LEU A 205 -6.91 -12.62 -19.62
CA LEU A 205 -8.27 -13.05 -19.37
C LEU A 205 -9.22 -12.12 -20.13
N ALA A 206 -9.95 -12.65 -21.10
CA ALA A 206 -10.97 -11.89 -21.82
C ALA A 206 -12.36 -12.45 -21.51
N LEU A 207 -13.18 -11.67 -20.81
CA LEU A 207 -14.52 -12.07 -20.40
C LEU A 207 -15.58 -11.36 -21.24
N ASN A 208 -16.43 -12.14 -21.91
CA ASN A 208 -17.64 -11.59 -22.52
C ASN A 208 -18.76 -11.58 -21.48
N PHE A 209 -19.26 -10.41 -21.08
CA PHE A 209 -20.19 -10.31 -19.96
C PHE A 209 -21.56 -10.97 -20.23
N ARG A 210 -22.01 -11.07 -21.49
CA ARG A 210 -23.25 -11.80 -21.82
C ARG A 210 -23.05 -13.31 -21.66
N HIS A 211 -21.88 -13.81 -22.08
CA HIS A 211 -21.53 -15.21 -21.87
C HIS A 211 -21.37 -15.50 -20.38
N LEU A 212 -20.58 -14.68 -19.69
CA LEU A 212 -20.30 -14.80 -18.27
C LEU A 212 -21.58 -14.78 -17.42
N ALA A 213 -22.54 -13.89 -17.71
CA ALA A 213 -23.81 -13.85 -16.99
C ALA A 213 -24.58 -15.18 -17.05
N ARG A 214 -24.56 -15.87 -18.20
CA ARG A 214 -25.22 -17.19 -18.35
C ARG A 214 -24.53 -18.27 -17.52
N GLU A 215 -23.21 -18.24 -17.47
CA GLU A 215 -22.39 -19.22 -16.74
C GLU A 215 -22.40 -18.99 -15.22
N LEU A 216 -22.52 -17.74 -14.79
CA LEU A 216 -22.66 -17.40 -13.37
C LEU A 216 -24.09 -17.60 -12.86
N ALA A 217 -25.11 -17.46 -13.70
CA ALA A 217 -26.50 -17.76 -13.33
C ALA A 217 -26.74 -19.24 -13.00
N SER A 218 -25.93 -20.15 -13.54
CA SER A 218 -26.01 -21.59 -13.26
C SER A 218 -25.23 -22.02 -12.01
N ALA A 219 -24.73 -21.07 -11.21
CA ALA A 219 -23.92 -21.36 -10.02
C ALA A 219 -24.79 -21.62 -8.79
N PRO A 220 -24.31 -22.42 -7.82
CA PRO A 220 -25.00 -22.61 -6.54
C PRO A 220 -25.28 -21.29 -5.81
N ASP A 221 -24.42 -20.30 -6.05
CA ASP A 221 -24.53 -18.95 -5.55
C ASP A 221 -24.40 -17.96 -6.73
N PRO A 222 -25.53 -17.57 -7.37
CA PRO A 222 -25.52 -16.74 -8.55
C PRO A 222 -24.96 -15.34 -8.28
N ILE A 223 -24.01 -14.91 -9.11
CA ILE A 223 -23.48 -13.53 -9.05
C ILE A 223 -24.10 -12.70 -10.16
N GLU A 224 -24.82 -11.65 -9.78
CA GLU A 224 -25.36 -10.68 -10.72
C GLU A 224 -24.29 -9.67 -11.17
N LEU A 225 -24.20 -9.43 -12.47
CA LEU A 225 -23.27 -8.46 -13.07
C LEU A 225 -23.82 -7.02 -12.99
N THR A 226 -24.08 -6.54 -11.76
CA THR A 226 -24.65 -5.22 -11.47
C THR A 226 -23.72 -4.08 -11.92
N PRO A 227 -24.25 -2.87 -12.20
CA PRO A 227 -23.43 -1.69 -12.54
C PRO A 227 -22.32 -1.39 -11.53
N GLU A 228 -22.59 -1.60 -10.24
CA GLU A 228 -21.66 -1.41 -9.13
C GLU A 228 -20.48 -2.37 -9.26
N LEU A 229 -20.75 -3.67 -9.46
CA LEU A 229 -19.72 -4.67 -9.71
C LEU A 229 -18.89 -4.34 -10.95
N ARG A 230 -19.52 -3.82 -12.03
CA ARG A 230 -18.75 -3.40 -13.22
C ARG A 230 -17.81 -2.24 -12.94
N ASN A 231 -18.22 -1.30 -12.08
CA ASN A 231 -17.36 -0.19 -11.68
C ASN A 231 -16.21 -0.65 -10.79
N GLU A 232 -16.45 -1.61 -9.90
CA GLU A 232 -15.41 -2.24 -9.09
C GLU A 232 -14.43 -3.06 -9.95
N LEU A 233 -14.91 -3.78 -10.96
CA LEU A 233 -14.05 -4.53 -11.89
C LEU A 233 -13.05 -3.66 -12.64
N LYS A 234 -13.39 -2.39 -12.92
CA LYS A 234 -12.45 -1.43 -13.53
C LYS A 234 -11.28 -1.07 -12.62
N LYS A 235 -11.49 -1.18 -11.30
CA LYS A 235 -10.47 -0.92 -10.26
C LYS A 235 -9.64 -2.16 -9.93
N SER A 236 -10.00 -3.32 -10.50
CA SER A 236 -9.32 -4.59 -10.27
C SER A 236 -7.84 -4.50 -10.64
N ARG A 237 -7.00 -4.88 -9.68
CA ARG A 237 -5.53 -4.90 -9.83
C ARG A 237 -4.98 -6.28 -10.10
N HIS A 238 -5.69 -7.32 -9.70
CA HIS A 238 -5.34 -8.70 -10.01
C HIS A 238 -6.63 -9.53 -10.13
N PRO A 239 -7.02 -9.94 -11.34
CA PRO A 239 -6.47 -9.55 -12.65
C PRO A 239 -6.53 -8.03 -12.91
N TYR A 240 -5.52 -7.45 -13.56
CA TYR A 240 -5.45 -6.01 -13.84
C TYR A 240 -6.30 -5.63 -15.05
N PHE A 241 -7.23 -4.69 -14.89
CA PHE A 241 -8.13 -4.30 -15.97
C PHE A 241 -7.43 -3.47 -17.07
N LEU A 242 -7.46 -3.96 -18.32
CA LEU A 242 -6.86 -3.32 -19.49
C LEU A 242 -7.86 -2.55 -20.37
N GLY A 243 -9.15 -2.63 -20.04
CA GLY A 243 -10.23 -2.01 -20.81
C GLY A 243 -11.16 -2.99 -21.51
N VAL A 244 -12.22 -2.44 -22.12
CA VAL A 244 -13.16 -3.19 -22.96
C VAL A 244 -12.68 -3.15 -24.41
N ARG A 245 -12.35 -4.31 -24.98
CA ARG A 245 -11.76 -4.42 -26.33
C ARG A 245 -12.50 -5.46 -27.17
N VAL A 246 -12.42 -5.31 -28.49
CA VAL A 246 -12.85 -6.37 -29.41
C VAL A 246 -11.73 -7.39 -29.50
N VAL A 247 -12.03 -8.65 -29.22
CA VAL A 247 -11.08 -9.76 -29.27
C VAL A 247 -11.60 -10.85 -30.21
N ASN A 248 -10.70 -11.53 -30.90
CA ASN A 248 -11.03 -12.73 -31.67
C ASN A 248 -11.17 -13.92 -30.72
N SER A 249 -12.41 -14.23 -30.36
CA SER A 249 -12.80 -15.20 -29.34
C SER A 249 -12.35 -16.62 -29.69
N ARG A 250 -11.61 -17.29 -28.80
CA ARG A 250 -11.30 -18.73 -28.95
C ARG A 250 -12.52 -19.65 -28.80
N ILE A 251 -13.46 -19.26 -27.94
CA ILE A 251 -14.67 -20.06 -27.62
C ILE A 251 -15.70 -19.95 -28.76
N ALA A 252 -16.04 -18.71 -29.14
CA ALA A 252 -17.11 -18.44 -30.09
C ALA A 252 -16.64 -18.36 -31.55
N ARG A 253 -15.32 -18.48 -31.79
CA ARG A 253 -14.67 -18.39 -33.11
C ARG A 253 -15.07 -17.16 -33.95
N LYS A 254 -15.38 -16.05 -33.27
CA LYS A 254 -15.75 -14.75 -33.89
C LYS A 254 -15.27 -13.57 -33.05
N SER A 255 -15.24 -12.38 -33.64
CA SER A 255 -14.91 -11.15 -32.92
C SER A 255 -16.00 -10.80 -31.90
N LEU A 256 -15.61 -10.66 -30.63
CA LEU A 256 -16.50 -10.32 -29.52
C LEU A 256 -15.96 -9.15 -28.71
N ARG A 257 -16.85 -8.29 -28.22
CA ARG A 257 -16.51 -7.27 -27.24
C ARG A 257 -16.35 -7.92 -25.87
N CYS A 258 -15.15 -7.84 -25.30
CA CYS A 258 -14.79 -8.45 -24.02
C CYS A 258 -14.14 -7.43 -23.10
N TRP A 259 -14.29 -7.67 -21.80
CA TRP A 259 -13.49 -7.03 -20.77
C TRP A 259 -12.18 -7.79 -20.68
N VAL A 260 -11.06 -7.09 -20.88
CA VAL A 260 -9.74 -7.70 -20.96
C VAL A 260 -8.95 -7.37 -19.71
N PHE A 261 -8.33 -8.39 -19.13
CA PHE A 261 -7.49 -8.29 -17.96
C PHE A 261 -6.12 -8.91 -18.23
N ASN A 262 -5.09 -8.36 -17.59
CA ASN A 262 -3.77 -8.96 -17.49
C ASN A 262 -3.73 -9.87 -16.26
N LEU A 263 -3.20 -11.09 -16.43
CA LEU A 263 -3.01 -12.06 -15.35
C LEU A 263 -1.64 -11.91 -14.65
N HIS A 264 -0.75 -11.08 -15.19
CA HIS A 264 0.57 -10.77 -14.63
C HIS A 264 0.64 -9.37 -14.00
#